data_AF-A0A1Q7J7J8-F1
#
_entry.id   AF-A0A1Q7J7J8-F1
#
_cell.length_a   1.000
_cell.length_b   1.000
_cell.length_c   1.000
_cell.angle_alpha   90.00
_cell.angle_beta   90.00
_cell.angle_gamma   90.00
#
_symmetry.space_group_name_H-M   'P 1'
#
loop_
_entity.id
_entity.type
_entity.pdbx_description
1 polymer ?
#
loop_
_entity_poly.entity_id
_entity_poly.type
_entity_poly.pdbx_seq_one_letter_code
_entity_poly.pdbx_strand_id
1 'polypeptide(L)'
;MALAIHVADEALTDFLSVYNPAVRAIRSRFPFLPLPTFTFPVWLGGLLAVTVLLFALSPAAFRGAPAMRPAAYVFAVVMAGNGLLHLVGSLLMRKAMPGVYSAPLILAAGLYLLASVP
;
A
#
# COMPACT_ATOMS: atom_id res chain seq x y z
N MET A 1 5.91 1.99 -10.26
CA MET A 1 5.11 0.98 -11.00
C MET A 1 4.59 -0.14 -10.11
N ALA A 2 5.38 -0.66 -9.15
CA ALA A 2 4.91 -1.70 -8.21
C ALA A 2 3.60 -1.34 -7.48
N LEU A 3 3.46 -0.10 -6.98
CA LEU A 3 2.21 0.37 -6.38
C LEU A 3 1.01 0.24 -7.34
N ALA A 4 1.13 0.70 -8.58
CA ALA A 4 0.02 0.65 -9.54
C ALA A 4 -0.44 -0.79 -9.84
N ILE A 5 0.52 -1.71 -9.99
CA ILE A 5 0.24 -3.14 -10.15
C ILE A 5 -0.49 -3.69 -8.92
N HIS A 6 -0.05 -3.30 -7.73
CA HIS A 6 -0.66 -3.76 -6.49
C HIS A 6 -2.08 -3.22 -6.29
N VAL A 7 -2.32 -1.94 -6.58
CA VAL A 7 -3.66 -1.35 -6.55
C VAL A 7 -4.59 -2.06 -7.53
N ALA A 8 -4.10 -2.41 -8.72
CA ALA A 8 -4.89 -3.16 -9.70
C ALA A 8 -5.24 -4.56 -9.19
N ASP A 9 -4.28 -5.28 -8.58
CA ASP A 9 -4.51 -6.59 -7.97
C ASP A 9 -5.55 -6.50 -6.84
N GLU A 10 -5.38 -5.57 -5.90
CA GLU A 10 -6.36 -5.32 -4.82
C GLU A 10 -7.76 -5.01 -5.34
N ALA A 11 -7.86 -4.22 -6.42
CA ALA A 11 -9.13 -3.89 -7.05
C ALA A 11 -9.79 -5.11 -7.71
N LEU A 12 -8.99 -5.94 -8.41
CA LEU A 12 -9.46 -7.14 -9.10
C LEU A 12 -9.80 -8.28 -8.13
N THR A 13 -9.25 -8.25 -6.91
CA THR A 13 -9.46 -9.29 -5.88
C THR A 13 -10.36 -8.84 -4.73
N ASP A 14 -11.07 -7.72 -4.90
CA ASP A 14 -12.08 -7.19 -3.97
C ASP A 14 -11.56 -6.88 -2.55
N PHE A 15 -10.47 -6.10 -2.47
CA PHE A 15 -9.84 -5.70 -1.22
C PHE A 15 -10.79 -5.07 -0.19
N LEU A 16 -11.70 -4.21 -0.65
CA LEU A 16 -12.60 -3.49 0.27
C LEU A 16 -13.59 -4.40 0.99
N SER A 17 -13.90 -5.58 0.43
CA SER A 17 -14.71 -6.60 1.12
C SER A 17 -14.04 -7.14 2.38
N VAL A 18 -12.71 -7.06 2.48
CA VAL A 18 -11.95 -7.50 3.66
C VAL A 18 -11.54 -6.31 4.54
N TYR A 19 -11.04 -5.24 3.92
CA TYR A 19 -10.56 -4.06 4.65
C TYR A 19 -11.66 -3.38 5.46
N ASN A 20 -12.82 -3.09 4.85
CA ASN A 20 -13.88 -2.33 5.53
C ASN A 20 -14.47 -3.06 6.74
N PRO A 21 -14.78 -4.38 6.67
CA PRO A 21 -15.17 -5.13 7.88
C PRO A 21 -14.09 -5.16 8.96
N ALA A 22 -12.82 -5.34 8.58
CA ALA A 22 -11.72 -5.35 9.54
C ALA A 22 -11.60 -4.01 10.27
N VAL A 23 -11.67 -2.88 9.55
CA VAL A 23 -11.70 -1.53 10.14
C VAL A 23 -12.85 -1.37 11.13
N ARG A 24 -14.06 -1.80 10.78
CA ARG A 24 -15.21 -1.72 11.68
C ARG A 24 -15.00 -2.56 12.95
N ALA A 25 -14.47 -3.77 12.81
CA ALA A 25 -14.17 -4.66 13.94
C ALA A 25 -13.06 -4.13 14.86
N ILE A 26 -12.06 -3.45 14.30
CA ILE A 26 -11.02 -2.78 15.09
C ILE A 26 -11.62 -1.58 15.83
N ARG A 27 -12.39 -0.74 15.14
CA ARG A 27 -13.02 0.45 15.74
C ARG A 27 -14.05 0.11 16.81
N SER A 28 -14.72 -1.04 16.73
CA SER A 28 -15.63 -1.48 17.81
C SER A 28 -14.88 -1.82 19.10
N ARG A 29 -13.57 -2.11 19.03
CA ARG A 29 -12.70 -2.36 20.20
C ARG A 29 -11.87 -1.14 20.59
N PHE A 30 -11.46 -0.35 19.61
CA PHE A 30 -10.57 0.80 19.76
C PHE A 30 -11.15 2.01 19.00
N PRO A 31 -12.20 2.65 19.53
CA PRO A 31 -12.96 3.68 18.81
C PRO A 31 -12.17 4.97 18.56
N PHE A 32 -11.09 5.20 19.31
CA PHE A 32 -10.22 6.36 19.15
C PHE A 32 -9.27 6.26 17.95
N LEU A 33 -9.12 5.08 17.33
CA LEU A 33 -8.27 4.92 16.14
C LEU A 33 -8.97 5.51 14.91
N PRO A 34 -8.35 6.49 14.22
CA PRO A 34 -8.95 7.14 13.06
C PRO A 34 -8.81 6.28 11.79
N LEU A 35 -9.46 5.12 11.78
CA LEU A 35 -9.44 4.20 10.64
C LEU A 35 -10.67 4.45 9.73
N PRO A 36 -10.46 4.96 8.50
CA PRO A 36 -11.55 5.21 7.57
C PRO A 36 -12.01 3.91 6.90
N THR A 37 -13.31 3.84 6.62
CA THR A 37 -13.87 2.93 5.61
C THR A 37 -14.02 3.68 4.30
N PHE A 38 -13.94 2.97 3.18
CA PHE A 38 -14.02 3.60 1.86
C PHE A 38 -15.09 2.97 0.97
N THR A 39 -15.64 3.78 0.07
CA THR A 39 -16.32 3.28 -1.13
C THR A 39 -15.29 3.02 -2.22
N PHE A 40 -15.59 2.10 -3.14
CA PHE A 40 -14.66 1.73 -4.22
C PHE A 40 -14.17 2.94 -5.06
N PRO A 41 -15.04 3.87 -5.51
CA PRO A 41 -14.58 5.03 -6.29
C PRO A 41 -13.65 5.96 -5.52
N VAL A 42 -13.90 6.18 -4.22
CA VAL A 42 -13.06 7.05 -3.38
C VAL A 42 -11.70 6.41 -3.13
N TRP A 43 -11.68 5.11 -2.78
CA TRP A 43 -10.45 4.36 -2.56
C TRP A 43 -9.59 4.30 -3.83
N LEU A 44 -10.18 3.89 -4.96
CA LEU A 44 -9.46 3.75 -6.23
C LEU A 44 -9.01 5.12 -6.75
N GLY A 45 -9.90 6.12 -6.72
CA GLY A 45 -9.58 7.49 -7.15
C GLY A 45 -8.43 8.10 -6.35
N GLY A 46 -8.43 7.90 -5.02
CA GLY A 46 -7.34 8.34 -4.16
C GLY A 46 -6.00 7.68 -4.50
N LEU A 47 -5.99 6.37 -4.71
CA LEU A 47 -4.77 5.62 -5.05
C LEU A 47 -4.25 5.95 -6.45
N LEU A 48 -5.14 6.20 -7.42
CA LEU A 48 -4.77 6.70 -8.74
C LEU A 48 -4.13 8.09 -8.64
N ALA A 49 -4.72 9.01 -7.87
CA ALA A 49 -4.17 10.34 -7.65
C ALA A 49 -2.76 10.28 -7.02
N VAL A 50 -2.58 9.44 -5.98
CA VAL A 50 -1.26 9.21 -5.38
C VAL A 50 -0.27 8.63 -6.40
N THR A 51 -0.70 7.67 -7.21
CA THR A 51 0.15 7.05 -8.25
C THR A 51 0.62 8.07 -9.28
N VAL A 52 -0.29 8.94 -9.74
CA VAL A 52 0.04 10.04 -10.67
C VAL A 52 1.00 11.04 -10.02
N LEU A 53 0.77 11.41 -8.76
CA LEU A 53 1.66 12.30 -8.01
C LEU A 53 3.08 11.71 -7.89
N LEU A 54 3.21 10.43 -7.53
CA LEU A 54 4.51 9.75 -7.45
C LEU A 54 5.21 9.72 -8.81
N PHE A 55 4.46 9.54 -9.90
CA PHE A 55 5.02 9.63 -11.24
C PHE A 55 5.54 11.04 -11.55
N ALA A 56 4.77 12.09 -11.21
CA ALA A 56 5.18 13.48 -11.37
C ALA A 56 6.42 13.85 -10.52
N LEU A 57 6.58 13.23 -9.35
CA LEU A 57 7.74 13.42 -8.47
C LEU A 57 8.98 12.60 -8.88
N SER A 58 8.81 11.61 -9.76
CA SER A 58 9.90 10.71 -10.16
C SER A 58 11.14 11.45 -10.70
N PRO A 59 11.04 12.50 -11.55
CA PRO A 59 12.22 13.25 -11.98
C PRO A 59 13.00 13.90 -10.82
N ALA A 60 12.32 14.39 -9.79
CA ALA A 60 12.98 14.97 -8.62
C ALA A 60 13.67 13.88 -7.77
N ALA A 61 13.04 12.70 -7.65
CA ALA A 61 13.63 11.54 -6.99
C ALA A 61 14.89 11.05 -7.73
N PHE A 62 14.85 10.93 -9.06
CA PHE A 62 16.02 10.51 -9.87
C PHE A 62 17.16 11.52 -9.86
N ARG A 63 16.87 12.81 -9.66
CA ARG A 63 17.90 13.84 -9.45
C ARG A 63 18.48 13.86 -8.02
N GLY A 64 18.04 12.96 -7.15
CA GLY A 64 18.53 12.88 -5.77
C GLY A 64 18.15 14.10 -4.91
N ALA A 65 17.02 14.75 -5.18
CA ALA A 65 16.59 15.92 -4.41
C ALA A 65 16.51 15.59 -2.90
N PRO A 66 17.15 16.36 -2.01
CA PRO A 66 17.25 16.00 -0.59
C PRO A 66 15.90 15.80 0.11
N ALA A 67 14.89 16.60 -0.27
CA ALA A 67 13.53 16.49 0.24
C ALA A 67 12.85 15.15 -0.10
N MET A 68 13.37 14.39 -1.07
CA MET A 68 12.81 13.09 -1.45
C MET A 68 13.23 11.95 -0.54
N ARG A 69 14.31 12.10 0.24
CA ARG A 69 14.78 11.06 1.17
C ARG A 69 13.76 10.72 2.25
N PRO A 70 13.25 11.69 3.05
CA PRO A 70 12.26 11.35 4.09
C PRO A 70 10.97 10.77 3.47
N ALA A 71 10.52 11.31 2.34
CA ALA A 71 9.37 10.79 1.63
C ALA A 71 9.59 9.34 1.14
N ALA A 72 10.78 9.03 0.64
CA ALA A 72 11.14 7.69 0.19
C ALA A 72 11.17 6.70 1.34
N TYR A 73 11.73 7.04 2.50
CA TYR A 73 11.70 6.18 3.69
C TYR A 73 10.26 5.87 4.13
N VAL A 74 9.42 6.90 4.29
CA VAL A 74 8.01 6.72 4.68
C VAL A 74 7.29 5.84 3.68
N PHE A 75 7.39 6.17 2.38
CA PHE A 75 6.74 5.41 1.33
C PHE A 75 7.21 3.95 1.32
N ALA A 76 8.52 3.71 1.40
CA ALA A 76 9.11 2.38 1.34
C ALA A 76 8.69 1.51 2.53
N VAL A 77 8.67 2.05 3.76
CA VAL A 77 8.18 1.33 4.95
C VAL A 77 6.71 0.96 4.79
N VAL A 78 5.87 1.90 4.35
CA VAL A 78 4.44 1.64 4.17
C VAL A 78 4.22 0.57 3.09
N MET A 79 4.94 0.62 1.97
CA MET A 79 4.82 -0.36 0.88
C MET A 79 5.32 -1.75 1.28
N ALA A 80 6.45 -1.82 2.00
CA ALA A 80 6.98 -3.09 2.52
C ALA A 80 6.05 -3.70 3.56
N GLY A 81 5.56 -2.89 4.51
CA GLY A 81 4.60 -3.31 5.51
C GLY A 81 3.28 -3.78 4.89
N ASN A 82 2.79 -3.06 3.86
CA ASN A 82 1.63 -3.46 3.09
C ASN A 82 1.85 -4.86 2.49
N GLY A 83 2.86 -5.05 1.63
CA GLY A 83 3.11 -6.36 1.00
C GLY A 83 3.28 -7.49 2.02
N LEU A 84 3.96 -7.23 3.14
CA LEU A 84 4.10 -8.20 4.22
C LEU A 84 2.75 -8.58 4.85
N LEU A 85 1.85 -7.63 5.09
CA LEU A 85 0.53 -7.89 5.66
C LEU A 85 -0.33 -8.77 4.73
N HIS A 86 -0.27 -8.57 3.41
CA HIS A 86 -0.99 -9.43 2.47
C HIS A 86 -0.45 -10.87 2.47
N LEU A 87 0.87 -11.04 2.53
CA LEU A 87 1.50 -12.36 2.59
C LEU A 87 1.23 -13.07 3.91
N VAL A 88 1.57 -12.43 5.03
CA VAL A 88 1.38 -13.00 6.37
C VAL A 88 -0.11 -13.22 6.66
N GLY A 89 -0.95 -12.25 6.31
CA GLY A 89 -2.40 -12.37 6.43
C GLY A 89 -2.93 -13.58 5.65
N SER A 90 -2.42 -13.83 4.44
CA SER A 90 -2.82 -15.00 3.66
C SER A 90 -2.43 -16.32 4.31
N LEU A 91 -1.22 -16.39 4.88
CA LEU A 91 -0.74 -17.56 5.60
C LEU A 91 -1.55 -17.83 6.87
N LEU A 92 -1.80 -16.79 7.68
CA LEU A 92 -2.54 -16.90 8.94
C LEU A 92 -4.01 -17.27 8.71
N MET A 93 -4.64 -16.68 7.69
CA MET A 93 -6.03 -16.97 7.33
C MET A 93 -6.18 -18.24 6.49
N ARG A 94 -5.07 -18.84 6.04
CA ARG A 94 -5.03 -19.97 5.09
C ARG A 94 -5.90 -19.73 3.85
N LYS A 95 -5.90 -18.48 3.37
CA LYS A 95 -6.71 -18.00 2.24
C LYS A 95 -5.93 -16.92 1.51
N ALA A 96 -5.99 -16.89 0.19
CA ALA A 96 -5.45 -15.78 -0.58
C ALA A 96 -6.15 -14.46 -0.19
N MET A 97 -5.41 -13.55 0.44
CA MET A 97 -5.89 -12.19 0.68
C MET A 97 -5.94 -11.42 -0.65
N PRO A 98 -6.91 -10.50 -0.82
CA PRO A 98 -6.89 -9.59 -1.96
C PRO A 98 -5.54 -8.87 -2.06
N GLY A 99 -4.95 -8.73 -3.24
CA GLY A 99 -3.62 -8.12 -3.42
C GLY A 99 -2.43 -9.06 -3.19
N VAL A 100 -2.63 -10.33 -2.84
CA VAL A 100 -1.53 -11.26 -2.51
C VAL A 100 -0.63 -11.59 -3.71
N TYR A 101 -1.15 -11.57 -4.95
CA TYR A 101 -0.40 -11.99 -6.13
C TYR A 101 0.74 -11.01 -6.46
N SER A 102 0.50 -9.72 -6.21
CA SER A 102 1.46 -8.63 -6.36
C SER A 102 2.19 -8.26 -5.06
N ALA A 103 1.79 -8.83 -3.91
CA ALA A 103 2.40 -8.56 -2.61
C ALA A 103 3.93 -8.82 -2.56
N PRO A 104 4.47 -9.90 -3.17
CA PRO A 104 5.94 -10.08 -3.24
C PRO A 104 6.63 -8.95 -3.99
N LEU A 105 6.02 -8.43 -5.05
CA LEU A 105 6.57 -7.34 -5.85
C LEU A 105 6.61 -6.03 -5.07
N ILE A 106 5.52 -5.66 -4.41
CA ILE A 106 5.48 -4.39 -3.64
C ILE A 106 6.38 -4.45 -2.41
N LEU A 107 6.48 -5.62 -1.76
CA LEU A 107 7.43 -5.86 -0.67
C LEU A 107 8.87 -5.71 -1.16
N ALA A 108 9.25 -6.41 -2.23
CA ALA A 108 10.59 -6.32 -2.79
C ALA A 108 10.94 -4.89 -3.22
N ALA A 109 10.00 -4.18 -3.86
CA ALA A 109 10.20 -2.79 -4.26
C ALA A 109 10.38 -1.85 -3.06
N GLY A 110 9.61 -2.03 -1.98
CA GLY A 110 9.77 -1.27 -0.74
C GLY A 110 11.12 -1.52 -0.07
N LEU A 111 11.52 -2.79 0.06
CA LEU A 111 12.84 -3.15 0.62
C LEU A 111 14.00 -2.64 -0.24
N TYR A 112 13.88 -2.74 -1.56
CA TYR A 112 14.87 -2.19 -2.49
C TYR A 112 14.99 -0.67 -2.32
N LEU A 113 13.88 0.05 -2.22
CA LEU A 113 13.90 1.50 -2.00
C LEU A 113 14.55 1.84 -0.66
N LEU A 114 14.24 1.13 0.43
CA LEU A 114 14.91 1.31 1.72
C LEU A 114 16.43 1.10 1.63
N ALA A 115 16.86 0.05 0.93
CA ALA A 115 18.29 -0.24 0.75
C ALA A 115 19.00 0.74 -0.18
N SER A 116 18.25 1.45 -1.04
CA SER A 116 18.80 2.36 -2.06
C SER A 116 18.80 3.83 -1.63
N VAL A 117 18.03 4.19 -0.60
CA VAL A 117 18.04 5.56 -0.07
C VAL A 117 19.24 5.70 0.86
N PRO A 118 20.18 6.63 0.59
CA PRO A 118 21.37 6.83 1.40
C PRO A 118 21.10 7.58 2.71
#